data_AF-A0A7X9FRA0-F1
#
_entry.id   AF-A0A7X9FRA0-F1
#
_cell.length_a   1.000
_cell.length_b   1.000
_cell.length_c   1.000
_cell.angle_alpha   90.00
_cell.angle_beta   90.00
_cell.angle_gamma   90.00
#
_symmetry.space_group_name_H-M   'P 1'
#
loop_
_entity.id
_entity.type
_entity.pdbx_description
1 polymer ?
#
loop_
_entity_poly.entity_id
_entity_poly.type
_entity_poly.pdbx_seq_one_letter_code
_entity_poly.pdbx_strand_id
1 'polypeptide(L)'
;MFTLVYSWQQSEGSLSDESDFPTQLLRLRNLGAEFIHLAAYDHKYINVLRQAKALGIKTKMGGNWSLPAPNIHQGNKDVLNGVLFISPEFYISDRMSSKAVFKDALGVS
;
A
#
# COMPACT_ATOMS: atom_id res chain seq x y z
N MET A 1 0.28 -14.92 -14.97
CA MET A 1 0.30 -14.37 -13.61
C MET A 1 1.70 -13.86 -13.30
N PHE A 2 1.90 -12.54 -13.39
CA PHE A 2 3.16 -11.92 -12.99
C PHE A 2 2.90 -11.10 -11.72
N THR A 3 3.47 -11.55 -10.60
CA THR A 3 3.50 -10.77 -9.36
C THR A 3 4.86 -10.08 -9.31
N LEU A 4 4.86 -8.75 -9.36
CA LEU A 4 6.08 -7.99 -9.16
C LEU A 4 6.14 -7.52 -7.70
N VAL A 5 7.11 -8.06 -6.97
CA VAL A 5 7.45 -7.63 -5.61
C VAL A 5 8.52 -6.56 -5.75
N TYR A 6 8.21 -5.32 -5.36
CA TYR A 6 9.19 -4.25 -5.34
C TYR A 6 9.48 -3.88 -3.88
N SER A 7 10.72 -4.11 -3.46
CA SER A 7 11.24 -3.71 -2.15
C SER A 7 11.95 -2.38 -2.27
N TRP A 8 11.39 -1.36 -1.63
CA TRP A 8 12.08 -0.08 -1.42
C TRP A 8 12.94 -0.23 -0.15
N GLN A 9 13.93 -1.12 -0.20
CA GLN A 9 14.90 -1.28 0.89
C GLN A 9 16.00 -0.24 0.74
N GLN A 10 16.24 0.50 1.83
CA GLN A 10 17.23 1.55 1.94
C GLN A 10 18.62 1.05 1.49
N SER A 11 19.26 1.75 0.56
CA SER A 11 20.71 1.90 0.64
C SER A 11 20.98 2.90 1.76
N GLU A 12 21.69 2.49 2.81
CA GLU A 12 22.21 3.39 3.84
C GLU A 12 22.99 4.51 3.14
N GLY A 13 22.46 5.74 3.13
CA GLY A 13 23.18 6.90 2.60
C GLY A 13 22.38 7.90 1.77
N SER A 14 21.11 7.68 1.43
CA SER A 14 20.28 8.78 0.90
C SER A 14 18.92 8.87 1.60
N LEU A 15 18.81 9.89 2.45
CA LEU A 15 17.55 10.53 2.83
C LEU A 15 16.97 11.34 1.67
N SER A 16 17.34 11.03 0.42
CA SER A 16 16.71 11.68 -0.73
C SER A 16 15.26 11.24 -0.73
N ASP A 17 14.36 12.21 -0.64
CA ASP A 17 12.94 12.09 -0.90
C ASP A 17 12.69 11.25 -2.17
N GLU A 18 12.62 9.92 -2.03
CA GLU A 18 12.09 9.01 -3.04
C GLU A 18 10.60 9.31 -3.15
N SER A 19 10.33 10.41 -3.85
CA SER A 19 9.04 11.08 -4.00
C SER A 19 8.53 10.95 -5.43
N ASP A 20 9.28 10.29 -6.32
CA ASP A 20 8.96 10.12 -7.73
C ASP A 20 8.83 8.63 -8.09
N PHE A 21 7.61 8.11 -7.93
CA PHE A 21 7.18 6.79 -8.38
C PHE A 21 6.43 6.72 -9.73
N PRO A 22 6.05 7.81 -10.44
CA PRO A 22 5.27 7.71 -11.68
C PRO A 22 5.94 6.88 -12.76
N THR A 23 7.25 7.04 -12.95
CA THR A 23 7.98 6.32 -14.01
C THR A 23 7.92 4.81 -13.80
N GLN A 24 8.12 4.35 -12.57
CA GLN A 24 8.05 2.93 -12.20
C GLN A 24 6.62 2.42 -12.31
N LEU A 25 5.64 3.17 -11.81
CA LEU A 25 4.23 2.84 -11.88
C LEU A 25 3.72 2.71 -13.33
N LEU A 26 4.11 3.63 -14.20
CA LEU A 26 3.77 3.58 -15.63
C LEU A 26 4.44 2.40 -16.33
N ARG A 27 5.68 2.08 -15.97
CA ARG A 27 6.37 0.88 -16.49
C ARG A 27 5.62 -0.39 -16.08
N LEU A 28 5.21 -0.51 -14.82
CA LEU A 28 4.44 -1.66 -14.33
C LEU A 28 3.08 -1.80 -15.03
N ARG A 29 2.39 -0.68 -15.26
CA ARG A 29 1.17 -0.65 -16.07
C ARG A 29 1.41 -1.16 -17.49
N ASN A 30 2.47 -0.68 -18.16
CA ASN A 30 2.78 -1.07 -19.53
C ASN A 30 3.23 -2.54 -19.65
N LEU A 31 3.80 -3.11 -18.59
CA LEU A 31 4.10 -4.55 -18.50
C LEU A 31 2.85 -5.41 -18.25
N GLY A 32 1.68 -4.81 -18.05
CA GLY A 32 0.45 -5.53 -17.78
C GLY A 32 0.42 -6.19 -16.39
N ALA A 33 1.02 -5.54 -15.39
CA ALA A 33 0.98 -6.05 -14.02
C ALA A 33 -0.48 -6.21 -13.54
N GLU A 34 -0.84 -7.43 -13.14
CA GLU A 34 -2.17 -7.76 -12.59
C GLU A 34 -2.28 -7.38 -11.10
N PHE A 35 -1.14 -7.41 -10.41
CA PHE A 35 -1.02 -7.03 -9.00
C PHE A 35 0.35 -6.40 -8.71
N ILE A 36 0.38 -5.38 -7.85
CA ILE A 36 1.61 -4.73 -7.39
C ILE A 36 1.72 -4.92 -5.87
N HIS A 37 2.76 -5.64 -5.43
CA HIS A 37 3.09 -5.75 -4.01
C HIS A 37 4.08 -4.65 -3.61
N LEU A 38 3.68 -3.82 -2.66
CA LEU A 38 4.44 -2.73 -2.08
C LEU A 38 5.11 -3.20 -0.79
N ALA A 39 6.42 -3.46 -0.85
CA ALA A 39 7.25 -3.64 0.34
C ALA A 39 7.81 -2.27 0.73
N ALA A 40 7.06 -1.57 1.58
CA ALA A 40 7.34 -0.23 2.07
C ALA A 40 7.03 -0.14 3.57
N TYR A 41 7.24 1.05 4.14
CA TYR A 41 6.88 1.37 5.52
C TYR A 41 6.27 2.78 5.57
N ASP A 42 5.40 3.01 6.55
CA ASP A 42 4.88 4.33 6.90
C ASP A 42 4.29 5.11 5.69
N HIS A 43 4.55 6.40 5.64
CA HIS A 43 4.06 7.35 4.65
C HIS A 43 4.43 6.98 3.20
N LYS A 44 5.43 6.10 2.97
CA LYS A 44 5.81 5.67 1.62
C LYS A 44 4.67 4.91 0.93
N TYR A 45 3.88 4.13 1.66
CA TYR A 45 2.68 3.48 1.09
C TYR A 45 1.74 4.51 0.48
N ILE A 46 1.44 5.53 1.26
CA ILE A 46 0.49 6.57 0.88
C ILE A 46 1.00 7.34 -0.34
N ASN A 47 2.29 7.65 -0.39
CA ASN A 47 2.86 8.37 -1.53
C ASN A 47 2.73 7.57 -2.84
N VAL A 48 3.09 6.29 -2.84
CA VAL A 48 2.96 5.43 -4.02
C VAL A 48 1.50 5.28 -4.44
N LEU A 49 0.61 4.99 -3.49
CA LEU A 49 -0.82 4.79 -3.76
C LEU A 49 -1.49 6.07 -4.28
N ARG A 50 -1.14 7.24 -3.72
CA ARG A 50 -1.66 8.54 -4.17
C ARG A 50 -1.22 8.85 -5.59
N GLN A 51 0.05 8.59 -5.93
CA GLN A 51 0.56 8.78 -7.28
C GLN A 51 -0.06 7.79 -8.27
N ALA A 52 -0.23 6.51 -7.88
CA ALA A 52 -0.92 5.51 -8.70
C ALA A 52 -2.36 5.94 -9.02
N LYS A 53 -3.09 6.46 -8.01
CA LYS A 53 -4.44 7.00 -8.17
C LYS A 53 -4.46 8.22 -9.09
N ALA A 54 -3.52 9.16 -8.92
CA ALA A 54 -3.39 10.35 -9.77
C ALA A 54 -3.10 10.00 -11.24
N LEU A 55 -2.35 8.93 -11.50
CA LEU A 55 -2.04 8.40 -12.83
C LEU A 55 -3.15 7.53 -13.42
N GLY A 56 -4.27 7.34 -12.70
CA GLY A 56 -5.39 6.51 -13.13
C GLY A 56 -5.07 5.02 -13.20
N ILE A 57 -4.04 4.55 -12.49
CA ILE A 57 -3.67 3.13 -12.47
C ILE A 57 -4.75 2.34 -11.73
N LYS A 58 -5.24 1.28 -12.38
CA LYS A 58 -6.31 0.40 -11.86
C LYS A 58 -5.80 -0.96 -11.39
N THR A 59 -4.51 -1.23 -11.56
CA THR A 59 -3.87 -2.46 -11.08
C THR A 59 -4.11 -2.61 -9.58
N LYS A 60 -4.50 -3.81 -9.14
CA LYS A 60 -4.69 -4.11 -7.71
C LYS A 60 -3.34 -3.96 -6.99
N MET A 61 -3.36 -3.31 -5.83
CA MET A 61 -2.14 -3.08 -5.05
C MET A 61 -2.31 -3.65 -3.65
N GLY A 62 -1.20 -4.02 -3.02
CA GLY A 62 -1.22 -4.39 -1.62
C GLY A 62 0.14 -4.40 -0.96
N GLY A 63 0.18 -4.59 0.36
CA GLY A 63 1.39 -4.47 1.15
C GLY A 63 1.49 -5.45 2.31
N ASN A 64 2.39 -5.14 3.25
CA ASN A 64 2.67 -5.94 4.43
C ASN A 64 1.83 -5.47 5.64
N TRP A 65 2.15 -6.02 6.82
CA TRP A 65 1.45 -5.81 8.08
C TRP A 65 1.50 -4.37 8.62
N SER A 66 2.32 -3.49 8.03
CA SER A 66 2.39 -2.08 8.43
C SER A 66 1.28 -1.23 7.80
N LEU A 67 0.70 -1.68 6.69
CA LEU A 67 -0.39 -0.99 5.98
C LEU A 67 -1.63 -0.73 6.86
N PRO A 68 -2.10 -1.67 7.71
CA PRO A 68 -3.22 -1.42 8.63
C PRO A 68 -2.88 -0.52 9.85
N ALA A 69 -1.68 0.05 9.94
CA ALA A 69 -1.31 0.87 11.10
C ALA A 69 -2.16 2.17 11.18
N PRO A 70 -2.63 2.60 12.36
CA PRO A 70 -3.55 3.75 12.48
C PRO A 70 -3.03 5.06 11.86
N ASN A 71 -1.72 5.31 11.96
CA ASN A 71 -1.04 6.48 11.38
C ASN A 71 -1.08 6.49 9.84
N ILE A 72 -1.18 5.33 9.19
CA ILE A 72 -1.38 5.21 7.74
C ILE A 72 -2.81 5.58 7.37
N HIS A 73 -3.79 5.12 8.14
CA HIS A 73 -5.21 5.30 7.85
C HIS A 73 -5.73 6.71 8.12
N GLN A 74 -5.12 7.44 9.07
CA GLN A 74 -5.55 8.79 9.45
C GLN A 74 -5.42 9.76 8.26
N GLY A 75 -6.56 10.14 7.67
CA GLY A 75 -6.62 11.08 6.54
C GLY A 75 -6.36 10.48 5.15
N ASN A 76 -6.17 9.16 5.02
CA ASN A 76 -5.85 8.51 3.73
C ASN A 76 -6.86 7.44 3.31
N LYS A 77 -8.09 7.45 3.86
CA LYS A 77 -9.12 6.42 3.59
C LYS A 77 -9.38 6.24 2.08
N ASP A 78 -9.41 7.33 1.32
CA ASP A 78 -9.70 7.31 -0.12
C ASP A 78 -8.55 6.70 -0.96
N VAL A 79 -7.31 6.79 -0.47
CA VAL A 79 -6.11 6.24 -1.11
C VAL A 79 -5.95 4.76 -0.79
N LEU A 80 -6.41 4.33 0.39
CA LEU A 80 -6.32 2.94 0.86
C LEU A 80 -7.48 2.05 0.39
N ASN A 81 -8.54 2.63 -0.17
CA ASN A 81 -9.70 1.87 -0.64
C ASN A 81 -9.29 0.84 -1.71
N GLY A 82 -9.60 -0.44 -1.49
CA GLY A 82 -9.28 -1.55 -2.37
C GLY A 82 -7.83 -2.05 -2.31
N VAL A 83 -7.02 -1.53 -1.38
CA VAL A 83 -5.64 -1.98 -1.16
C VAL A 83 -5.63 -3.19 -0.23
N LEU A 84 -4.98 -4.27 -0.66
CA LEU A 84 -4.85 -5.50 0.12
C LEU A 84 -3.63 -5.44 1.05
N PHE A 85 -3.64 -6.20 2.13
CA PHE A 85 -2.45 -6.36 2.96
C PHE A 85 -2.35 -7.77 3.52
N ILE A 86 -1.13 -8.21 3.76
CA ILE A 86 -0.83 -9.46 4.45
C ILE A 86 -0.36 -9.09 5.85
N SER A 87 -0.98 -9.66 6.87
CA SER A 87 -0.59 -9.44 8.26
C SER A 87 -0.62 -10.75 9.05
N PRO A 88 0.35 -10.98 9.96
CA PRO A 88 0.22 -12.00 10.97
C PRO A 88 -1.11 -11.90 11.72
N GLU A 89 -1.69 -13.04 12.05
CA GLU A 89 -2.99 -13.11 12.71
C GLU A 89 -3.02 -12.29 14.00
N PHE A 90 -1.93 -12.28 14.79
CA PHE A 90 -1.89 -11.53 16.05
C PHE A 90 -2.13 -10.01 15.90
N TYR A 91 -1.71 -9.39 14.79
CA TYR A 91 -1.99 -7.96 14.55
C TYR A 91 -3.47 -7.69 14.25
N ILE A 92 -4.19 -8.72 13.83
CA ILE A 92 -5.63 -8.69 13.54
C ILE A 92 -6.43 -9.13 14.78
N SER A 93 -5.96 -10.14 15.50
CA SER A 93 -6.65 -10.77 16.62
C SER A 93 -6.50 -10.02 17.94
N ASP A 94 -5.34 -9.39 18.18
CA ASP A 94 -5.00 -8.80 19.49
C ASP A 94 -5.46 -7.33 19.63
N ARG A 95 -6.12 -6.79 18.60
CA ARG A 95 -6.80 -5.49 18.68
C ARG A 95 -8.30 -5.65 18.44
N MET A 96 -8.99 -6.14 19.47
CA MET A 96 -10.43 -5.94 19.69
C MET A 96 -10.82 -4.46 19.99
N SER A 97 -10.03 -3.48 19.53
CA SER A 97 -10.47 -2.09 19.31
C SER A 97 -10.52 -1.72 17.81
N SER A 98 -10.14 -2.64 16.89
CA SER A 98 -10.06 -2.39 15.44
C SER A 98 -11.23 -2.97 14.63
N LYS A 99 -12.27 -3.53 15.27
CA LYS A 99 -13.46 -4.01 14.53
C LYS A 99 -14.06 -2.92 13.63
N ALA A 100 -13.95 -1.65 14.01
CA ALA A 100 -14.37 -0.52 13.18
C ALA A 100 -13.48 -0.33 11.93
N VAL A 101 -12.15 -0.49 12.05
CA VAL A 101 -11.21 -0.31 10.93
C VAL A 101 -11.30 -1.47 9.94
N PHE A 102 -11.50 -2.70 10.43
CA PHE A 102 -11.65 -3.88 9.58
C PHE A 102 -12.97 -3.88 8.79
N LYS A 103 -14.07 -3.48 9.42
CA LYS A 103 -15.37 -3.34 8.75
C LYS A 103 -15.36 -2.24 7.68
N ASP A 104 -14.74 -1.10 7.98
CA ASP A 104 -14.55 0.00 7.03
C ASP A 104 -13.70 -0.41 5.80
N ALA A 105 -12.63 -1.19 6.01
CA ALA A 105 -11.75 -1.62 4.92
C ALA A 105 -12.40 -2.67 3.99
N LEU A 106 -13.32 -3.48 4.52
CA LEU A 106 -14.04 -4.51 3.76
C LEU A 106 -15.38 -4.01 3.19
N GLY A 107 -15.81 -2.80 3.55
CA GLY A 107 -17.09 -2.25 3.10
C GLY A 107 -18.31 -3.01 3.64
N VAL A 108 -18.19 -3.65 4.80
CA VAL A 108 -19.25 -4.46 5.41
C VAL A 108 -19.65 -3.82 6.72
N SER A 109 -20.88 -3.29 6.78
CA SER A 109 -21.49 -2.72 8.00
C SER A 109 -21.79 -3.79 9.04
#